data_AF-A0A7J8VY84-F1
#
_entry.id   AF-A0A7J8VY84-F1
#
_cell.length_a   1.000
_cell.length_b   1.000
_cell.length_c   1.000
_cell.angle_alpha   90.00
_cell.angle_beta   90.00
_cell.angle_gamma   90.00
#
_symmetry.space_group_name_H-M   'P 1'
#
loop_
_entity.id
_entity.type
_entity.pdbx_description
1 polymer ?
#
loop_
_entity_poly.entity_id
_entity_poly.type
_entity_poly.pdbx_seq_one_letter_code
_entity_poly.pdbx_strand_id
1 'polypeptide(L)'
;MVMKLAQFLGHLFFDAKETSVVVDGILILCIFKNLSNLEVTKTGKLALGVEYRAYFRHSEVGDAKNHLIPSMIEKLDQVTEEKLQGYGLKF
;
A
#
# COMPACT_ATOMS: atom_id res chain seq x y z
N MET A 1 4.45 3.13 10.03
CA MET A 1 5.25 2.39 9.03
C MET A 1 6.45 3.19 8.54
N VAL A 2 6.24 4.43 8.06
CA VAL A 2 7.30 5.32 7.51
C VAL A 2 8.52 5.44 8.42
N MET A 3 8.35 5.71 9.72
CA MET A 3 9.47 5.82 10.66
C MET A 3 10.28 4.52 10.80
N LYS A 4 9.60 3.36 10.84
CA LYS A 4 10.27 2.06 10.92
C LYS A 4 11.09 1.77 9.66
N LEU A 5 10.56 2.13 8.48
CA LEU A 5 11.27 1.99 7.21
C LEU A 5 12.49 2.92 7.14
N ALA A 6 12.34 4.18 7.56
CA ALA A 6 13.45 5.13 7.61
C ALA A 6 14.58 4.62 8.53
N GLN A 7 14.24 4.15 9.72
CA GLN A 7 15.20 3.55 10.65
C GLN A 7 15.90 2.33 10.05
N PHE A 8 15.14 1.45 9.39
CA PHE A 8 15.69 0.27 8.71
C PHE A 8 16.69 0.65 7.59
N LEU A 9 16.44 1.77 6.90
CA LEU A 9 17.33 2.33 5.88
C LEU A 9 18.50 3.13 6.45
N GLY A 10 18.67 3.18 7.78
CA GLY A 10 19.74 3.93 8.45
C GLY A 10 19.49 5.43 8.58
N HIS A 11 18.27 5.90 8.27
CA HIS A 11 17.87 7.29 8.50
C HIS A 11 17.32 7.44 9.92
N LEU A 12 18.08 8.14 10.74
CA LEU A 12 17.65 8.54 12.07
C LEU A 12 17.10 9.96 12.01
N PHE A 13 15.87 10.14 12.47
CA PHE A 13 15.35 11.47 12.71
C PHE A 13 15.68 11.88 14.16
N PHE A 14 16.47 12.94 14.32
CA PHE A 14 17.05 13.31 15.62
C PHE A 14 16.21 14.35 16.38
N ASP A 15 15.48 15.22 15.67
CA ASP A 15 14.57 16.20 16.26
C ASP A 15 13.12 15.75 16.02
N ALA A 16 12.36 15.51 17.10
CA ALA A 16 10.96 15.07 17.03
C ALA A 16 10.04 16.03 16.25
N LYS A 17 10.28 17.35 16.31
CA LYS A 17 9.48 18.33 15.55
C LYS A 17 9.78 18.25 14.06
N GLU A 18 11.05 18.24 13.71
CA GLU A 18 11.49 18.10 12.31
C GLU A 18 11.06 16.73 11.74
N THR A 19 11.15 15.67 12.55
CA THR A 19 10.67 14.32 12.22
C THR A 19 9.21 14.34 11.81
N SER A 20 8.33 14.97 12.60
CA SER A 20 6.89 15.01 12.32
C SER A 20 6.63 15.69 10.98
N VAL A 21 7.24 16.85 10.74
CA VAL A 21 7.05 17.61 9.50
C VAL A 21 7.52 16.81 8.28
N VAL A 22 8.67 16.16 8.36
CA VAL A 22 9.20 15.34 7.27
C VAL A 22 8.32 14.10 7.03
N VAL A 23 7.92 13.41 8.10
CA VAL A 23 7.04 12.23 8.00
C VAL A 23 5.69 12.59 7.40
N ASP A 24 5.09 13.70 7.84
CA ASP A 24 3.82 14.19 7.30
C ASP A 24 3.96 14.58 5.82
N GLY A 25 5.07 15.21 5.44
CA GLY A 25 5.39 15.48 4.04
C GLY A 25 5.48 14.21 3.19
N ILE A 26 6.18 13.18 3.67
CA ILE A 26 6.27 11.88 2.99
C ILE A 26 4.88 11.24 2.86
N LEU A 27 4.08 11.26 3.93
CA LEU A 27 2.72 10.72 3.90
C LEU A 27 1.86 11.45 2.87
N ILE A 28 1.86 12.79 2.86
CA ILE A 28 1.10 13.59 1.89
C ILE A 28 1.54 13.28 0.46
N LEU A 29 2.84 13.14 0.21
CA LEU A 29 3.35 12.82 -1.12
C LEU A 29 2.95 11.41 -1.56
N CYS A 30 3.01 10.43 -0.65
CA CYS A 30 2.86 9.01 -0.98
C CYS A 30 1.47 8.42 -0.73
N ILE A 31 0.52 9.17 -0.18
CA ILE A 31 -0.85 8.66 -0.01
C ILE A 31 -1.50 8.40 -1.37
N PHE A 32 -2.34 7.37 -1.42
CA PHE A 32 -3.04 6.97 -2.64
C PHE A 32 -3.76 8.14 -3.30
N LYS A 33 -4.49 8.94 -2.53
CA LYS A 33 -5.21 10.12 -3.03
C LYS A 33 -4.31 11.10 -3.77
N ASN A 34 -3.08 11.32 -3.29
CA ASN A 34 -2.16 12.23 -3.97
C ASN A 34 -1.61 11.58 -5.25
N LEU A 35 -1.04 10.38 -5.13
CA LEU A 35 -0.38 9.68 -6.23
C LEU A 35 -1.35 9.36 -7.39
N SER A 36 -2.59 8.97 -7.09
CA SER A 36 -3.62 8.68 -8.10
C SER A 36 -4.12 9.93 -8.82
N ASN A 37 -3.91 11.11 -8.24
CA ASN A 37 -4.39 12.38 -8.78
C ASN A 37 -3.38 13.19 -9.57
N LEU A 38 -2.10 12.80 -9.57
CA LEU A 38 -1.06 13.42 -10.38
C LEU A 38 -1.39 13.35 -11.87
N GLU A 39 -1.04 14.39 -12.63
CA GLU A 39 -1.29 14.46 -14.07
C GLU A 39 -0.65 13.27 -14.80
N VAL A 40 0.62 12.98 -14.48
CA VAL A 40 1.34 11.84 -15.04
C VAL A 40 0.59 10.53 -14.81
N THR A 41 0.01 10.30 -13.63
CA THR A 41 -0.75 9.09 -13.34
C THR A 41 -2.02 8.97 -14.18
N LYS A 42 -2.69 10.09 -14.47
CA LYS A 42 -3.95 10.12 -15.21
C LYS A 42 -3.78 9.97 -16.71
N THR A 43 -2.72 10.53 -17.29
CA THR A 43 -2.54 10.63 -18.74
C THR A 43 -1.36 9.83 -19.27
N GLY A 44 -0.42 9.48 -18.40
CA GLY A 44 0.79 8.75 -18.75
C GLY A 44 0.58 7.26 -18.95
N LYS A 45 1.54 6.65 -19.63
CA LYS A 45 1.60 5.21 -19.89
C LYS A 45 3.05 4.74 -19.96
N LEU A 46 3.27 3.47 -19.61
CA LEU A 46 4.54 2.80 -19.83
C LEU A 46 4.87 2.72 -21.33
N ALA A 47 6.14 2.50 -21.65
CA ALA A 47 6.58 2.21 -23.02
C ALA A 47 5.85 1.00 -23.62
N LEU A 48 5.45 0.04 -22.78
CA LEU A 48 4.65 -1.14 -23.15
C LEU A 48 3.14 -0.84 -23.31
N GLY A 49 2.71 0.42 -23.18
CA GLY A 49 1.34 0.85 -23.43
C GLY A 49 0.38 0.84 -22.23
N VAL A 50 0.80 0.27 -21.09
CA VAL A 50 -0.04 0.23 -19.87
C VAL A 50 -0.17 1.63 -19.29
N GLU A 51 -1.39 2.14 -19.20
CA GLU A 51 -1.70 3.43 -18.58
C GLU A 51 -1.39 3.43 -17.08
N TYR A 52 -0.80 4.51 -16.55
CA TYR A 52 -0.42 4.56 -15.15
C TYR A 52 -1.61 4.48 -14.19
N ARG A 53 -2.79 4.98 -14.59
CA ARG A 53 -4.02 4.86 -13.80
C ARG A 53 -4.40 3.41 -13.45
N ALA A 54 -3.97 2.43 -14.26
CA ALA A 54 -4.25 1.01 -14.00
C ALA A 54 -3.63 0.53 -12.67
N TYR A 55 -2.53 1.14 -12.22
CA TYR A 55 -1.89 0.84 -10.93
C TYR A 55 -2.64 1.43 -9.73
N PHE A 56 -3.57 2.36 -9.96
CA PHE A 56 -4.30 3.09 -8.92
C PHE A 56 -5.81 2.83 -8.98
N ARG A 57 -6.20 1.54 -8.94
CA ARG A 57 -7.60 1.10 -9.07
C ARG A 57 -8.48 1.52 -7.89
N HIS A 58 -8.27 0.90 -6.72
CA HIS A 58 -8.95 1.21 -5.45
C HIS A 58 -7.98 0.91 -4.31
N SER A 59 -7.88 1.79 -3.31
CA SER A 59 -7.00 1.60 -2.14
C SER A 59 -7.78 1.24 -0.88
N GLU A 60 -8.80 0.39 -1.02
CA GLU A 60 -9.73 0.07 0.06
C GLU A 60 -9.52 -1.35 0.58
N VAL A 61 -9.37 -1.47 1.89
CA VAL A 61 -9.31 -2.76 2.57
C VAL A 61 -10.70 -3.39 2.53
N GLY A 62 -10.79 -4.63 2.04
CA GLY A 62 -12.05 -5.38 1.98
C GLY A 62 -12.78 -5.33 0.63
N ASP A 63 -12.24 -4.64 -0.39
CA ASP A 63 -12.80 -4.60 -1.76
C ASP A 63 -12.97 -6.00 -2.37
N ALA A 64 -12.25 -7.01 -1.87
CA ALA A 64 -12.44 -8.41 -2.24
C ALA A 64 -13.91 -8.87 -2.13
N LYS A 65 -14.69 -8.34 -1.19
CA LYS A 65 -16.11 -8.66 -0.99
C LYS A 65 -17.00 -8.21 -2.16
N ASN A 66 -16.55 -7.25 -2.97
CA ASN A 66 -17.26 -6.79 -4.16
C ASN A 66 -17.03 -7.72 -5.37
N HIS A 67 -16.05 -8.62 -5.27
CA HIS A 67 -15.61 -9.46 -6.39
C HIS A 67 -15.70 -10.97 -6.10
N LEU A 68 -15.68 -11.37 -4.83
CA LEU A 68 -15.66 -12.76 -4.41
C LEU A 68 -16.92 -13.10 -3.59
N ILE A 69 -17.49 -14.27 -3.86
CA ILE A 69 -18.57 -14.80 -3.02
C ILE A 69 -18.00 -15.33 -1.69
N PRO A 70 -18.81 -15.41 -0.62
CA PRO A 70 -18.34 -15.80 0.71
C PRO A 70 -17.55 -17.12 0.75
N SER A 71 -17.98 -18.13 -0.01
CA SER A 71 -17.29 -19.44 -0.05
C SER A 71 -15.90 -19.37 -0.70
N MET A 72 -15.67 -18.44 -1.62
CA MET A 72 -14.33 -18.21 -2.19
C MET A 72 -13.41 -17.55 -1.18
N ILE A 73 -13.93 -16.59 -0.41
CA ILE A 73 -13.17 -15.92 0.66
C ILE A 73 -12.80 -16.94 1.73
N GLU A 74 -13.76 -17.72 2.22
CA GLU A 74 -13.53 -18.77 3.23
C GLU A 74 -12.47 -19.77 2.78
N LYS A 75 -12.53 -20.21 1.51
CA LYS A 75 -11.52 -21.10 0.94
C LYS A 75 -10.13 -20.46 0.91
N LEU A 76 -10.03 -19.17 0.57
CA LEU A 76 -8.76 -18.44 0.57
C LEU A 76 -8.22 -18.24 1.99
N ASP A 77 -9.09 -17.97 2.96
CA ASP A 77 -8.72 -17.83 4.38
C ASP A 77 -8.17 -19.15 4.92
N GLN A 78 -8.84 -20.27 4.63
CA GLN A 78 -8.36 -21.61 5.00
C GLN A 78 -6.98 -21.90 4.39
N VAL A 79 -6.80 -21.67 3.08
CA VAL A 79 -5.50 -21.88 2.41
C VAL A 79 -4.43 -20.98 3.01
N THR A 80 -4.76 -19.74 3.37
CA THR A 80 -3.82 -18.79 3.98
C THR A 80 -3.38 -19.27 5.36
N GLU A 81 -4.31 -19.70 6.21
CA GLU A 81 -3.99 -20.24 7.54
C GLU A 81 -3.13 -21.51 7.40
N GLU A 82 -3.56 -22.49 6.60
CA GLU A 82 -2.82 -23.75 6.40
C GLU A 82 -1.38 -23.54 5.91
N LYS A 83 -1.14 -22.53 5.06
CA LYS A 83 0.19 -22.24 4.54
C LYS A 83 1.02 -21.35 5.44
N LEU A 84 0.42 -20.50 6.26
CA LEU A 84 1.12 -19.44 6.99
C LEU A 84 1.17 -19.62 8.52
N GLN A 85 0.36 -20.52 9.10
CA GLN A 85 0.24 -20.73 10.55
C GLN A 85 1.58 -21.00 11.27
N GLY A 86 2.55 -21.64 10.59
CA GLY A 86 3.88 -21.94 11.14
C GLY A 86 4.89 -20.78 11.10
N TYR A 87 4.58 -19.68 10.39
CA TYR A 87 5.53 -18.58 10.16
C TYR A 87 5.29 -17.38 11.07
N GLY A 88 4.34 -17.47 12.00
CA GLY A 88 4.01 -16.36 12.92
C GLY A 88 3.36 -15.16 12.24
N LEU A 89 2.86 -15.32 11.00
CA LEU A 89 2.16 -14.28 10.26
C LEU A 89 0.68 -14.23 10.67
N LYS A 90 0.15 -13.02 10.82
CA LYS A 90 -1.28 -12.74 11.06
C LYS A 90 -1.66 -11.53 10.22
N PHE A 91 -2.86 -11.55 9.64
CA PHE A 91 -3.37 -10.53 8.71
C PHE A 91 -4.72 -10.01 9.17
#